data_AF-K0SJV4-F1
#
_entry.id   AF-K0SJV4-F1
#
_cell.length_a   1.000
_cell.length_b   1.000
_cell.length_c   1.000
_cell.angle_alpha   90.00
_cell.angle_beta   90.00
_cell.angle_gamma   90.00
#
_symmetry.space_group_name_H-M   'P 1'
#
loop_
_entity.id
_entity.type
_entity.pdbx_description
1 polymer ?
#
loop_
_entity_poly.entity_id
_entity_poly.type
_entity_poly.pdbx_seq_one_letter_code
_entity_poly.pdbx_strand_id
1 'polypeptide(L)'
;GRSVAIFGDTIVVGAHLDGNDEFRSSGSAHVFVRSGEVWTHQAKLLAPDLATGDMFGRSVAIYGDTIVVGAYRDDENEGDSGSAHVFVRSGEEWTHQAMLLAPDGAPRDFFGWSVAIYGDSIVVGARYDGDNGYRSGSAHVFVQGGEEWTHQAKLLAPDGAEGDEFGNSVAIYGNSVVVGAYRDDDNGNVSGSAHVFVV
;
A
#
# COMPACT_ATOMS: atom_id res chain seq x y z
N GLY A 1 5.53 -15.50 -1.26
CA GLY A 1 5.17 -14.07 -1.14
C GLY A 1 3.71 -13.94 -0.79
N ARG A 2 3.35 -12.87 -0.09
CA ARG A 2 1.97 -12.49 0.27
C ARG A 2 1.28 -11.64 -0.80
N SER A 3 2.09 -10.90 -1.56
CA SER A 3 1.68 -9.98 -2.61
C SER A 3 2.71 -10.04 -3.74
N VAL A 4 2.29 -9.70 -4.96
CA VAL A 4 3.15 -9.68 -6.14
C VAL A 4 2.71 -8.57 -7.08
N ALA A 5 3.67 -7.88 -7.70
CA ALA A 5 3.43 -6.91 -8.76
C ALA A 5 4.49 -7.04 -9.85
N ILE A 6 4.17 -6.63 -11.08
CA ILE A 6 5.07 -6.70 -12.22
C ILE A 6 4.92 -5.47 -13.10
N PHE A 7 6.05 -4.92 -13.54
CA PHE A 7 6.09 -3.89 -14.58
C PHE A 7 7.29 -4.16 -15.50
N GLY A 8 7.01 -4.36 -16.80
CA GLY A 8 8.04 -4.76 -17.76
C GLY A 8 8.79 -6.02 -17.32
N ASP A 9 10.11 -5.91 -17.22
CA ASP A 9 11.02 -6.99 -16.80
C ASP A 9 11.32 -6.99 -15.30
N THR A 10 10.50 -6.32 -14.47
CA THR A 10 10.71 -6.25 -13.01
C THR A 10 9.51 -6.83 -12.26
N ILE A 11 9.74 -7.82 -11.39
CA ILE A 11 8.76 -8.40 -10.47
C ILE A 11 9.12 -7.99 -9.05
N VAL A 12 8.11 -7.65 -8.25
CA VAL A 12 8.23 -7.41 -6.81
C VAL A 12 7.37 -8.41 -6.06
N VAL A 13 7.93 -9.05 -5.04
CA VAL A 13 7.24 -10.02 -4.19
C VAL A 13 7.32 -9.58 -2.73
N GLY A 14 6.18 -9.27 -2.12
CA GLY A 14 6.10 -8.94 -0.70
C GLY A 14 6.14 -10.18 0.20
N ALA A 15 6.82 -10.08 1.34
CA ALA A 15 7.00 -11.15 2.31
C ALA A 15 6.82 -10.60 3.74
N HIS A 16 5.60 -10.16 4.07
CA HIS A 16 5.24 -9.55 5.37
C HIS A 16 5.53 -10.33 6.66
N LEU A 17 5.82 -11.64 6.59
CA LEU A 17 6.20 -12.43 7.77
C LEU A 17 7.71 -12.75 7.79
N ASP A 18 8.46 -12.25 6.80
CA ASP A 18 9.92 -12.32 6.82
C ASP A 18 10.46 -11.53 8.01
N GLY A 19 11.62 -11.92 8.51
CA GLY A 19 12.21 -11.35 9.70
C GLY A 19 13.32 -12.23 10.25
N ASN A 20 13.94 -11.77 11.33
CA ASN A 20 14.98 -12.51 12.05
C ASN A 20 14.67 -12.50 13.56
N ASP A 21 15.59 -12.99 14.38
CA ASP A 21 15.40 -13.05 15.84
C ASP A 21 15.27 -11.68 16.50
N GLU A 22 15.82 -10.62 15.88
CA GLU A 22 15.76 -9.23 16.37
C GLU A 22 14.49 -8.50 15.90
N PHE A 23 14.01 -8.78 14.68
CA PHE A 23 12.89 -8.12 14.02
C PHE A 23 11.90 -9.13 13.45
N ARG A 24 11.18 -9.82 14.35
CA ARG A 24 10.24 -10.89 13.95
C ARG A 24 9.06 -10.31 13.20
N SER A 25 8.73 -10.88 12.03
CA SER A 25 7.60 -10.43 11.20
C SER A 25 7.63 -8.92 10.86
N SER A 26 8.84 -8.36 10.78
CA SER A 26 9.06 -6.99 10.29
C SER A 26 8.73 -6.88 8.80
N GLY A 27 9.00 -7.95 8.06
CA GLY A 27 8.65 -8.08 6.65
C GLY A 27 9.74 -7.61 5.70
N SER A 28 9.55 -7.91 4.40
CA SER A 28 10.46 -7.50 3.33
C SER A 28 9.75 -7.50 1.98
N ALA A 29 10.37 -6.88 0.97
CA ALA A 29 9.96 -7.03 -0.43
C ALA A 29 11.17 -7.44 -1.28
N HIS A 30 10.98 -8.37 -2.20
CA HIS A 30 12.04 -8.91 -3.04
C HIS A 30 11.83 -8.51 -4.50
N VAL A 31 12.86 -7.93 -5.11
CA VAL A 31 12.85 -7.50 -6.51
C VAL A 31 13.58 -8.53 -7.35
N PHE A 32 12.95 -8.93 -8.46
CA PHE A 32 13.52 -9.81 -9.47
C PHE A 32 13.51 -9.10 -10.81
N VAL A 33 14.59 -9.24 -11.58
CA VAL A 33 14.70 -8.66 -12.92
C VAL A 33 14.93 -9.77 -13.95
N ARG A 34 14.31 -9.62 -15.12
CA ARG A 34 14.46 -10.55 -16.23
C ARG A 34 15.53 -10.09 -17.21
N SER A 35 16.43 -11.00 -17.59
CA SER A 35 17.33 -10.85 -18.73
C SER A 35 17.17 -12.05 -19.66
N GLY A 36 16.58 -11.83 -20.84
CA GLY A 36 16.15 -12.91 -21.73
C GLY A 36 15.04 -13.75 -21.09
N GLU A 37 15.31 -15.03 -20.85
CA GLU A 37 14.37 -15.96 -20.19
C GLU A 37 14.66 -16.17 -18.70
N VAL A 38 15.72 -15.54 -18.17
CA VAL A 38 16.20 -15.78 -16.81
C VAL A 38 15.75 -14.65 -15.89
N TRP A 39 15.09 -15.01 -14.79
CA TRP A 39 14.81 -14.11 -13.67
C TRP A 39 15.91 -14.24 -12.62
N THR A 40 16.49 -13.11 -12.21
CA THR A 40 17.49 -13.04 -11.14
C THR A 40 16.97 -12.19 -9.99
N HIS A 41 17.32 -12.56 -8.76
CA HIS A 41 17.06 -11.73 -7.59
C HIS A 41 17.99 -10.51 -7.63
N GLN A 42 17.42 -9.31 -7.72
CA GLN A 42 18.17 -8.05 -7.81
C GLN A 42 18.35 -7.40 -6.44
N ALA A 43 17.27 -7.32 -5.65
CA ALA A 43 17.30 -6.59 -4.38
C ALA A 43 16.34 -7.18 -3.34
N LYS A 44 16.69 -7.00 -2.07
CA LYS A 44 15.78 -7.13 -0.93
C LYS A 44 15.57 -5.74 -0.35
N LEU A 45 14.34 -5.26 -0.38
CA LEU A 45 13.93 -3.96 0.16
C LEU A 45 13.45 -4.16 1.60
N LEU A 46 13.91 -3.25 2.47
CA LEU A 46 13.53 -3.16 3.88
C LEU A 46 13.13 -1.71 4.16
N ALA A 47 12.16 -1.52 5.05
CA ALA A 47 11.86 -0.21 5.61
C ALA A 47 13.10 0.31 6.39
N PRO A 48 13.50 1.59 6.29
CA PRO A 48 14.64 2.13 7.05
C PRO A 48 14.43 2.12 8.58
N ASP A 49 13.17 2.23 8.97
CA ASP A 49 12.58 2.27 10.31
C ASP A 49 12.07 0.89 10.78
N LEU A 50 12.52 -0.18 10.12
CA LEU A 50 12.10 -1.57 10.36
C LEU A 50 11.93 -1.92 11.85
N ALA A 51 10.71 -2.25 12.26
CA ALA A 51 10.39 -2.71 13.60
C ALA A 51 9.67 -4.06 13.61
N THR A 52 9.56 -4.65 14.81
CA THR A 52 8.95 -5.98 14.99
C THR A 52 7.44 -5.89 14.80
N GLY A 53 6.93 -6.56 13.77
CA GLY A 53 5.50 -6.74 13.58
C GLY A 53 4.82 -5.73 12.65
N ASP A 54 5.57 -4.83 12.00
CA ASP A 54 5.06 -3.82 11.05
C ASP A 54 4.45 -4.43 9.79
N MET A 55 4.86 -5.67 9.49
CA MET A 55 4.35 -6.48 8.38
C MET A 55 4.62 -5.84 7.00
N PHE A 56 5.79 -5.22 6.83
CA PHE A 56 6.24 -4.65 5.56
C PHE A 56 6.25 -5.66 4.42
N GLY A 57 5.80 -5.28 3.22
CA GLY A 57 5.60 -6.24 2.14
C GLY A 57 4.24 -6.91 2.20
N ARG A 58 3.29 -6.32 2.93
CA ARG A 58 1.91 -6.76 2.96
C ARG A 58 1.25 -6.63 1.59
N SER A 59 1.46 -5.48 0.97
CA SER A 59 0.99 -5.08 -0.35
C SER A 59 2.19 -4.52 -1.10
N VAL A 60 2.24 -4.75 -2.41
CA VAL A 60 3.31 -4.22 -3.28
C VAL A 60 2.69 -3.74 -4.58
N ALA A 61 3.21 -2.65 -5.13
CA ALA A 61 2.89 -2.17 -6.47
C ALA A 61 4.15 -1.61 -7.14
N ILE A 62 4.20 -1.63 -8.47
CA ILE A 62 5.34 -1.12 -9.26
C ILE A 62 4.84 -0.44 -10.53
N TYR A 63 5.43 0.71 -10.84
CA TYR A 63 5.27 1.41 -12.12
C TYR A 63 6.59 2.05 -12.50
N GLY A 64 7.13 1.71 -13.67
CA GLY A 64 8.44 2.20 -14.10
C GLY A 64 9.54 1.82 -13.12
N ASP A 65 10.22 2.85 -12.62
CA ASP A 65 11.33 2.76 -11.65
C ASP A 65 10.88 3.02 -10.21
N THR A 66 9.59 2.93 -9.91
CA THR A 66 9.03 3.21 -8.58
C THR A 66 8.29 2.00 -8.04
N ILE A 67 8.64 1.59 -6.82
CA ILE A 67 8.00 0.52 -6.06
C ILE A 67 7.34 1.14 -4.82
N VAL A 68 6.12 0.69 -4.51
CA VAL A 68 5.42 1.02 -3.27
C VAL A 68 5.20 -0.25 -2.47
N VAL A 69 5.47 -0.20 -1.17
CA VAL A 69 5.31 -1.32 -0.26
C VAL A 69 4.55 -0.92 0.98
N GLY A 70 3.45 -1.61 1.29
CA GLY A 70 2.67 -1.34 2.50
C GLY A 70 3.15 -2.10 3.75
N ALA A 71 3.09 -1.44 4.90
CA ALA A 71 3.38 -1.96 6.24
C ALA A 71 2.20 -1.61 7.18
N TYR A 72 1.16 -2.44 7.14
CA TYR A 72 -0.15 -2.10 7.72
C TYR A 72 -0.21 -2.09 9.26
N ARG A 73 0.86 -2.49 9.94
CA ARG A 73 0.97 -2.49 11.41
C ARG A 73 2.09 -1.60 11.92
N ASP A 74 2.72 -0.84 11.04
CA ASP A 74 3.67 0.18 11.44
C ASP A 74 3.01 1.17 12.41
N ASP A 75 3.74 1.56 13.44
CA ASP A 75 3.30 2.41 14.54
C ASP A 75 4.01 3.77 14.59
N GLU A 76 4.77 4.15 13.56
CA GLU A 76 5.49 5.43 13.47
C GLU A 76 4.59 6.68 13.66
N ASN A 77 3.34 6.65 13.15
CA ASN A 77 2.39 7.74 13.35
C ASN A 77 1.57 7.54 14.64
N GLU A 78 0.76 6.48 14.66
CA GLU A 78 -0.08 6.04 15.78
C GLU A 78 -0.10 4.50 15.84
N GLY A 79 -0.48 3.92 16.99
CA GLY A 79 -0.38 2.46 17.22
C GLY A 79 -1.06 1.59 16.17
N ASP A 80 -0.29 0.81 15.42
CA ASP A 80 -0.73 0.02 14.25
C ASP A 80 -1.52 0.86 13.21
N SER A 81 -1.29 2.16 13.08
CA SER A 81 -1.97 3.00 12.08
C SER A 81 -1.54 2.66 10.65
N GLY A 82 -0.31 2.16 10.49
CA GLY A 82 0.26 1.67 9.25
C GLY A 82 0.89 2.74 8.36
N SER A 83 1.71 2.29 7.41
CA SER A 83 2.45 3.15 6.49
C SER A 83 2.59 2.53 5.10
N ALA A 84 3.05 3.32 4.12
CA ALA A 84 3.53 2.83 2.83
C ALA A 84 4.86 3.47 2.46
N HIS A 85 5.81 2.67 1.98
CA HIS A 85 7.16 3.14 1.64
C HIS A 85 7.37 3.13 0.14
N VAL A 86 8.00 4.19 -0.37
CA VAL A 86 8.33 4.38 -1.77
C VAL A 86 9.82 4.12 -1.98
N PHE A 87 10.14 3.29 -2.95
CA PHE A 87 11.50 3.02 -3.40
C PHE A 87 11.65 3.41 -4.87
N VAL A 88 12.79 4.00 -5.22
CA VAL A 88 13.12 4.40 -6.59
C VAL A 88 14.37 3.70 -7.08
N ARG A 89 14.42 3.41 -8.38
CA ARG A 89 15.58 2.79 -9.02
C ARG A 89 16.44 3.83 -9.74
N SER A 90 17.75 3.76 -9.50
CA SER A 90 18.77 4.46 -10.28
C SER A 90 19.81 3.44 -10.77
N GLY A 91 19.78 3.12 -12.06
CA GLY A 91 20.56 2.01 -12.60
C GLY A 91 20.08 0.67 -12.06
N GLU A 92 20.92 -0.03 -11.29
CA GLU A 92 20.59 -1.31 -10.66
C GLU A 92 20.24 -1.18 -9.16
N GLU A 93 20.39 0.01 -8.59
CA GLU A 93 20.19 0.25 -7.17
C GLU A 93 18.79 0.75 -6.88
N TRP A 94 18.15 0.18 -5.85
CA TRP A 94 16.89 0.64 -5.29
C TRP A 94 17.14 1.37 -3.98
N THR A 95 16.66 2.60 -3.87
CA THR A 95 16.80 3.42 -2.65
C THR A 95 15.43 3.80 -2.10
N HIS A 96 15.32 3.88 -0.78
CA HIS A 96 14.13 4.41 -0.12
C HIS A 96 14.04 5.92 -0.40
N GLN A 97 12.89 6.37 -0.90
CA GLN A 97 12.62 7.77 -1.24
C GLN A 97 11.74 8.43 -0.18
N ALA A 98 10.66 7.76 0.22
CA ALA A 98 9.65 8.37 1.07
C ALA A 98 8.90 7.33 1.91
N MET A 99 8.44 7.76 3.08
CA MET A 99 7.42 7.10 3.87
C MET A 99 6.14 7.93 3.75
N LEU A 100 5.02 7.27 3.43
CA LEU A 100 3.70 7.87 3.30
C LEU A 100 2.89 7.48 4.53
N LEU A 101 2.34 8.49 5.19
CA LEU A 101 1.47 8.37 6.35
C LEU A 101 0.13 9.03 6.05
N ALA A 102 -0.98 8.47 6.57
CA ALA A 102 -2.25 9.17 6.56
C ALA A 102 -2.16 10.41 7.46
N PRO A 103 -2.46 11.64 6.98
CA PRO A 103 -2.37 12.86 7.80
C PRO A 103 -3.27 12.84 9.04
N ASP A 104 -4.33 12.06 9.00
CA ASP A 104 -5.34 11.83 10.03
C ASP A 104 -5.31 10.40 10.58
N GLY A 105 -4.21 9.67 10.36
CA GLY A 105 -4.09 8.28 10.77
C GLY A 105 -4.33 8.09 12.27
N ALA A 106 -5.19 7.13 12.60
CA ALA A 106 -5.55 6.74 13.95
C ALA A 106 -5.14 5.28 14.24
N PRO A 107 -5.12 4.87 15.52
CA PRO A 107 -4.73 3.53 15.88
C PRO A 107 -5.57 2.46 15.18
N ARG A 108 -4.90 1.51 14.52
CA ARG A 108 -5.48 0.38 13.79
C ARG A 108 -6.30 0.71 12.54
N ASP A 109 -6.09 1.87 11.92
CA ASP A 109 -6.66 2.18 10.61
C ASP A 109 -6.10 1.28 9.50
N PHE A 110 -4.91 0.73 9.72
CA PHE A 110 -4.21 -0.20 8.84
C PHE A 110 -3.95 0.39 7.45
N PHE A 111 -3.50 1.65 7.40
CA PHE A 111 -2.96 2.27 6.21
C PHE A 111 -1.82 1.42 5.63
N GLY A 112 -1.73 1.29 4.31
CA GLY A 112 -0.79 0.37 3.66
C GLY A 112 -1.33 -1.05 3.50
N TRP A 113 -2.59 -1.31 3.89
CA TRP A 113 -3.22 -2.61 3.67
C TRP A 113 -3.26 -3.01 2.20
N SER A 114 -3.58 -2.04 1.34
CA SER A 114 -3.53 -2.16 -0.11
C SER A 114 -2.81 -0.94 -0.70
N VAL A 115 -2.06 -1.14 -1.79
CA VAL A 115 -1.35 -0.07 -2.50
C VAL A 115 -1.48 -0.26 -4.00
N ALA A 116 -1.56 0.85 -4.72
CA ALA A 116 -1.49 0.89 -6.18
C ALA A 116 -0.71 2.13 -6.63
N ILE A 117 -0.06 2.05 -7.80
CA ILE A 117 0.69 3.16 -8.38
C ILE A 117 0.47 3.21 -9.89
N TYR A 118 0.30 4.41 -10.43
CA TYR A 118 0.32 4.70 -11.86
C TYR A 118 0.91 6.08 -12.10
N GLY A 119 1.96 6.17 -12.91
CA GLY A 119 2.63 7.44 -13.15
C GLY A 119 3.19 8.04 -11.85
N ASP A 120 2.77 9.26 -11.57
CA ASP A 120 3.12 10.08 -10.41
C ASP A 120 2.11 9.98 -9.27
N SER A 121 1.19 9.02 -9.31
CA SER A 121 0.08 8.88 -8.36
C SER A 121 0.11 7.54 -7.64
N ILE A 122 0.03 7.58 -6.31
CA ILE A 122 -0.04 6.42 -5.42
C ILE A 122 -1.38 6.45 -4.69
N VAL A 123 -2.05 5.29 -4.60
CA VAL A 123 -3.24 5.10 -3.78
C VAL A 123 -2.92 4.11 -2.68
N VAL A 124 -3.28 4.43 -1.44
CA VAL A 124 -3.07 3.58 -0.27
C VAL A 124 -4.38 3.39 0.48
N GLY A 125 -4.77 2.14 0.72
CA GLY A 125 -5.98 1.82 1.48
C GLY A 125 -5.72 1.70 2.99
N ALA A 126 -6.62 2.27 3.80
CA ALA A 126 -6.68 2.15 5.25
C ALA A 126 -8.03 1.53 5.63
N ARG A 127 -8.08 0.19 5.55
CA ARG A 127 -9.36 -0.55 5.51
C ARG A 127 -10.21 -0.43 6.77
N TYR A 128 -9.62 0.01 7.88
CA TYR A 128 -10.24 0.05 9.20
C TYR A 128 -10.42 1.46 9.75
N ASP A 129 -10.09 2.46 8.94
CA ASP A 129 -10.41 3.85 9.18
C ASP A 129 -11.89 4.03 9.60
N GLY A 130 -12.10 4.92 10.55
CA GLY A 130 -13.34 5.06 11.29
C GLY A 130 -14.23 6.23 10.90
N ASP A 131 -13.87 7.03 9.89
CA ASP A 131 -14.46 8.35 9.65
C ASP A 131 -15.97 8.32 9.40
N ASN A 132 -16.45 7.30 8.68
CA ASN A 132 -17.87 7.09 8.38
C ASN A 132 -18.50 5.98 9.23
N GLY A 133 -17.86 5.59 10.33
CA GLY A 133 -18.27 4.48 11.19
C GLY A 133 -17.13 3.51 11.44
N TYR A 134 -17.24 2.69 12.49
CA TYR A 134 -16.18 1.76 12.88
C TYR A 134 -15.83 0.82 11.71
N ARG A 135 -14.58 0.89 11.24
CA ARG A 135 -14.10 0.11 10.07
C ARG A 135 -14.90 0.35 8.78
N SER A 136 -15.42 1.56 8.59
CA SER A 136 -15.97 1.99 7.31
C SER A 136 -14.89 2.02 6.23
N GLY A 137 -13.68 2.43 6.60
CA GLY A 137 -12.48 2.37 5.78
C GLY A 137 -12.31 3.59 4.85
N SER A 138 -11.08 3.81 4.41
CA SER A 138 -10.71 4.94 3.55
C SER A 138 -9.61 4.56 2.56
N ALA A 139 -9.39 5.41 1.55
CA ALA A 139 -8.22 5.34 0.67
C ALA A 139 -7.61 6.73 0.48
N HIS A 140 -6.29 6.81 0.39
CA HIS A 140 -5.56 8.07 0.32
C HIS A 140 -4.76 8.14 -0.96
N VAL A 141 -4.78 9.31 -1.60
CA VAL A 141 -4.07 9.58 -2.84
C VAL A 141 -2.88 10.49 -2.55
N PHE A 142 -1.71 10.07 -3.00
CA PHE A 142 -0.48 10.84 -2.94
C PHE A 142 0.02 11.11 -4.35
N VAL A 143 0.52 12.31 -4.58
CA VAL A 143 1.12 12.72 -5.87
C VAL A 143 2.54 13.18 -5.72
N GLN A 144 3.35 12.84 -6.71
CA GLN A 144 4.74 13.24 -6.76
C GLN A 144 4.90 14.68 -7.24
N GLY A 145 5.54 15.51 -6.43
CA GLY A 145 5.95 16.87 -6.75
C GLY A 145 7.48 16.99 -6.69
N GLY A 146 8.16 16.70 -7.80
CA GLY A 146 9.63 16.63 -7.81
C GLY A 146 10.13 15.38 -7.08
N GLU A 147 10.93 15.56 -6.03
CA GLU A 147 11.44 14.44 -5.20
C GLU A 147 10.50 14.08 -4.03
N GLU A 148 9.47 14.90 -3.78
CA GLU A 148 8.55 14.72 -2.65
C GLU A 148 7.22 14.10 -3.08
N TRP A 149 6.60 13.35 -2.16
CA TRP A 149 5.25 12.82 -2.29
C TRP A 149 4.32 13.58 -1.34
N THR A 150 3.23 14.11 -1.87
CA THR A 150 2.28 14.94 -1.09
C THR A 150 0.91 14.29 -1.05
N HIS A 151 0.24 14.33 0.10
CA HIS A 151 -1.14 13.88 0.22
C HIS A 151 -2.06 14.83 -0.56
N GLN A 152 -2.76 14.30 -1.56
CA GLN A 152 -3.68 15.06 -2.41
C GLN A 152 -5.13 14.95 -1.93
N ALA A 153 -5.56 13.74 -1.58
CA ALA A 153 -6.97 13.48 -1.26
C ALA A 153 -7.14 12.28 -0.33
N LYS A 154 -8.20 12.33 0.49
CA LYS A 154 -8.80 11.16 1.15
C LYS A 154 -10.10 10.83 0.42
N LEU A 155 -10.28 9.57 0.07
CA LEU A 155 -11.45 9.00 -0.59
C LEU A 155 -12.23 8.20 0.45
N LEU A 156 -13.52 8.47 0.54
CA LEU A 156 -14.47 7.76 1.37
C LEU A 156 -15.58 7.22 0.47
N ALA A 157 -16.14 6.06 0.82
CA ALA A 157 -17.37 5.57 0.19
C ALA A 157 -18.52 6.57 0.48
N PRO A 158 -19.25 7.04 -0.55
CA PRO A 158 -20.39 7.96 -0.35
C PRO A 158 -21.52 7.39 0.52
N ASP A 159 -21.64 6.07 0.52
CA ASP A 159 -22.56 5.22 1.28
C ASP A 159 -21.85 4.51 2.45
N GLY A 160 -20.58 4.84 2.73
CA GLY A 160 -19.78 4.13 3.72
C GLY A 160 -20.44 4.08 5.10
N ALA A 161 -20.49 2.87 5.65
CA ALA A 161 -21.11 2.52 6.91
C ALA A 161 -20.17 1.65 7.77
N GLU A 162 -20.61 1.33 8.99
CA GLU A 162 -19.84 0.50 9.92
C GLU A 162 -19.56 -0.89 9.34
N GLY A 163 -18.27 -1.21 9.20
CA GLY A 163 -17.82 -2.56 8.87
C GLY A 163 -17.65 -2.86 7.38
N ASP A 164 -17.87 -1.89 6.49
CA ASP A 164 -17.77 -2.08 5.02
C ASP A 164 -16.35 -2.38 4.53
N GLU A 165 -15.35 -1.96 5.32
CA GLU A 165 -13.92 -2.13 5.06
C GLU A 165 -13.49 -1.57 3.68
N PHE A 166 -13.97 -0.38 3.30
CA PHE A 166 -13.51 0.37 2.13
C PHE A 166 -11.99 0.59 2.17
N GLY A 167 -11.31 0.52 1.03
CA GLY A 167 -9.84 0.54 0.99
C GLY A 167 -9.20 -0.84 1.20
N ASN A 168 -10.01 -1.91 1.28
CA ASN A 168 -9.48 -3.28 1.32
C ASN A 168 -8.64 -3.63 0.09
N SER A 169 -9.07 -3.13 -1.08
CA SER A 169 -8.35 -3.21 -2.34
C SER A 169 -8.41 -1.87 -3.05
N VAL A 170 -7.33 -1.51 -3.73
CA VAL A 170 -7.24 -0.29 -4.54
C VAL A 170 -6.60 -0.61 -5.88
N ALA A 171 -7.01 0.10 -6.92
CA ALA A 171 -6.39 0.10 -8.24
C ALA A 171 -6.42 1.52 -8.81
N ILE A 172 -5.42 1.85 -9.63
CA ILE A 172 -5.34 3.15 -10.32
C ILE A 172 -4.87 2.97 -11.76
N TYR A 173 -5.47 3.72 -12.68
CA TYR A 173 -5.02 3.84 -14.06
C TYR A 173 -5.36 5.25 -14.58
N GLY A 174 -4.34 5.99 -15.01
CA GLY A 174 -4.49 7.43 -15.24
C GLY A 174 -5.01 8.10 -13.97
N ASN A 175 -6.07 8.89 -14.12
CA ASN A 175 -6.72 9.61 -13.03
C ASN A 175 -7.90 8.83 -12.42
N SER A 176 -8.14 7.59 -12.84
CA SER A 176 -9.24 6.78 -12.33
C SER A 176 -8.76 5.86 -11.22
N VAL A 177 -9.35 6.01 -10.03
CA VAL A 177 -9.10 5.16 -8.86
C VAL A 177 -10.31 4.29 -8.62
N VAL A 178 -10.09 2.99 -8.39
CA VAL A 178 -11.13 2.05 -7.95
C VAL A 178 -10.79 1.58 -6.55
N VAL A 179 -11.77 1.61 -5.65
CA VAL A 179 -11.62 1.17 -4.27
C VAL A 179 -12.72 0.18 -3.90
N GLY A 180 -12.33 -0.96 -3.34
CA GLY A 180 -13.25 -2.01 -2.92
C GLY A 180 -13.59 -1.96 -1.43
N ALA A 181 -14.85 -2.25 -1.10
CA ALA A 181 -15.39 -2.45 0.24
C ALA A 181 -16.03 -3.83 0.29
N TYR A 182 -15.24 -4.87 0.57
CA TYR A 182 -15.71 -6.26 0.40
C TYR A 182 -16.76 -6.69 1.45
N ARG A 183 -16.98 -5.89 2.51
CA ARG A 183 -17.96 -6.19 3.55
C ARG A 183 -19.22 -5.37 3.48
N ASP A 184 -19.29 -4.42 2.57
CA ASP A 184 -20.48 -3.62 2.34
C ASP A 184 -21.74 -4.51 2.24
N ASP A 185 -22.78 -4.10 2.96
CA ASP A 185 -24.01 -4.86 3.12
C ASP A 185 -25.29 -4.16 2.65
N ASP A 186 -25.15 -3.01 1.98
CA ASP A 186 -26.24 -2.22 1.43
C ASP A 186 -27.15 -3.01 0.45
N ASN A 187 -26.58 -4.00 -0.26
CA ASN A 187 -27.30 -4.86 -1.19
C ASN A 187 -27.43 -6.32 -0.70
N GLY A 188 -27.27 -6.55 0.60
CA GLY A 188 -27.36 -7.85 1.26
C GLY A 188 -26.12 -8.17 2.08
N ASN A 189 -26.21 -9.13 3.01
CA ASN A 189 -25.13 -9.44 3.95
C ASN A 189 -23.79 -9.69 3.24
N VAL A 190 -22.80 -8.83 3.48
CA VAL A 190 -21.43 -8.91 2.91
C VAL A 190 -21.49 -9.03 1.37
N SER A 191 -22.38 -8.26 0.74
CA SER A 191 -22.54 -8.23 -0.72
C SER A 191 -21.32 -7.65 -1.43
N GLY A 192 -20.62 -6.74 -0.74
CA GLY A 192 -19.46 -6.02 -1.22
C GLY A 192 -19.79 -4.98 -2.30
N SER A 193 -18.97 -3.94 -2.36
CA SER A 193 -19.06 -2.89 -3.38
C SER A 193 -17.69 -2.45 -3.89
N ALA A 194 -17.71 -1.71 -5.00
CA ALA A 194 -16.55 -1.05 -5.56
C ALA A 194 -16.94 0.34 -6.05
N HIS A 195 -16.13 1.34 -5.69
CA HIS A 195 -16.39 2.74 -6.03
C HIS A 195 -15.29 3.25 -6.96
N VAL A 196 -15.67 4.09 -7.90
CA VAL A 196 -14.76 4.70 -8.88
C VAL A 196 -14.68 6.19 -8.64
N PHE A 197 -13.46 6.71 -8.53
CA PHE A 197 -13.16 8.12 -8.32
C PHE A 197 -12.31 8.64 -9.48
N VAL A 198 -12.42 9.94 -9.74
CA VAL A 198 -11.51 10.68 -10.62
C VAL A 198 -10.74 11.67 -9.77
N VAL A 199 -9.41 11.62 -9.84
CA VAL A 199 -8.49 12.41 -9.00
C VAL A 199 -7.52 13.26 -9.81
#